data_AF-L1KP87-F1
#
_entry.id   AF-L1KP87-F1
#
_cell.length_a   1.000
_cell.length_b   1.000
_cell.length_c   1.000
_cell.angle_alpha   90.00
_cell.angle_beta   90.00
_cell.angle_gamma   90.00
#
_symmetry.space_group_name_H-M   'P 1'
#
loop_
_entity.id
_entity.type
_entity.pdbx_description
1 polymer ?
#
loop_
_entity_poly.entity_id
_entity_poly.type
_entity_poly.pdbx_seq_one_letter_code
_entity_poly.pdbx_strand_id
1 'polypeptide(L)' 'MRPDAAVVSVRAPSPDQAVRWAADCRAAGLAIGCFRPPSVPDGVSRLRLTARADLTEGQIDRAVGIIGERRP' A
#
# COMPACT_ATOMS: atom_id res chain seq x y z
N MET A 1 -1.65 -13.60 -10.39
CA MET A 1 -1.54 -14.23 -9.05
C MET A 1 -2.81 -13.88 -8.28
N ARG A 2 -3.40 -14.82 -7.53
CA ARG A 2 -4.51 -14.55 -6.59
C ARG A 2 -3.94 -14.56 -5.17
N PRO A 3 -4.26 -13.59 -4.30
CA PRO A 3 -3.76 -13.59 -2.95
C PRO A 3 -4.50 -14.63 -2.09
N ASP A 4 -3.76 -15.29 -1.19
CA ASP A 4 -4.31 -16.29 -0.26
C ASP A 4 -5.07 -15.65 0.92
N ALA A 5 -5.01 -14.32 1.05
CA ALA A 5 -5.67 -13.55 2.10
C ALA A 5 -6.12 -12.17 1.60
N ALA A 6 -6.91 -11.45 2.39
CA ALA A 6 -7.35 -10.08 2.10
C ALA A 6 -6.22 -9.03 2.24
N VAL A 7 -4.96 -9.44 2.08
CA VAL A 7 -3.78 -8.59 2.25
C VAL A 7 -2.86 -8.75 1.05
N VAL A 8 -2.50 -7.63 0.43
CA VAL A 8 -1.55 -7.57 -0.69
C VAL A 8 -0.40 -6.66 -0.32
N SER A 9 0.82 -7.14 -0.47
CA SER A 9 2.04 -6.35 -0.24
C SER A 9 2.61 -5.82 -1.54
N VAL A 10 2.87 -4.52 -1.61
CA VAL A 10 3.51 -3.86 -2.75
C VAL A 10 4.87 -3.35 -2.32
N ARG A 11 5.94 -3.85 -2.96
CA ARG A 11 7.31 -3.47 -2.64
C ARG A 11 7.55 -1.99 -2.94
N ALA A 12 8.13 -1.29 -1.97
CA ALA A 12 8.60 0.08 -2.14
C ALA A 12 10.09 0.08 -2.54
N PRO A 13 10.58 1.10 -3.26
CA PRO A 13 11.99 1.16 -3.68
C PRO A 13 12.97 1.33 -2.50
N SER A 14 12.60 2.10 -1.48
CA SER A 14 13.40 2.30 -0.26
C SER A 14 12.51 2.59 0.97
N PRO A 15 13.07 2.55 2.19
CA PRO A 15 12.32 2.89 3.42
C PRO A 15 11.71 4.29 3.39
N ASP A 16 12.48 5.31 2.97
CA ASP A 16 11.99 6.70 2.90
C ASP A 16 10.93 6.88 1.81
N GLN A 17 11.11 6.22 0.67
CA GLN A 17 10.12 6.24 -0.40
C GLN A 17 8.82 5.52 0.01
N ALA A 18 8.89 4.48 0.84
CA ALA A 18 7.69 3.83 1.38
C ALA A 18 6.88 4.79 2.26
N VAL A 19 7.54 5.58 3.11
CA VAL A 19 6.88 6.57 3.97
C VAL A 19 6.25 7.68 3.14
N ARG A 20 6.99 8.23 2.17
CA ARG A 20 6.49 9.28 1.28
C ARG A 20 5.28 8.79 0.49
N TRP A 21 5.36 7.60 -0.11
CA TRP A 21 4.25 7.02 -0.87
C TRP A 21 3.00 6.83 0.00
N ALA A 22 3.15 6.31 1.22
CA ALA A 22 2.03 6.19 2.15
C ALA A 22 1.43 7.56 2.56
N ALA A 23 2.28 8.57 2.76
CA ALA A 23 1.84 9.94 3.07
C ALA A 23 1.09 10.58 1.90
N ASP A 24 1.58 10.40 0.67
CA ASP A 24 0.95 10.93 -0.54
C ASP A 24 -0.41 10.26 -0.81
N CYS A 25 -0.51 8.94 -0.60
CA CYS A 25 -1.79 8.23 -0.62
C CYS A 25 -2.75 8.77 0.46
N ARG A 26 -2.25 9.00 1.68
CA ARG A 26 -3.07 9.55 2.78
C ARG A 26 -3.57 10.95 2.46
N ALA A 27 -2.75 11.81 1.86
CA ALA A 27 -3.16 13.13 1.42
C ALA A 27 -4.26 13.08 0.33
N ALA A 28 -4.27 12.02 -0.48
CA ALA A 28 -5.34 11.73 -1.44
C ALA A 28 -6.58 11.02 -0.82
N GLY A 29 -6.61 10.87 0.50
CA GLY A 29 -7.73 10.26 1.24
C GLY A 29 -7.66 8.74 1.39
N LEU A 30 -6.51 8.11 1.08
CA LEU A 30 -6.32 6.67 1.15
C LEU A 30 -5.31 6.27 2.23
N ALA A 31 -5.77 5.63 3.30
CA ALA A 31 -4.90 5.14 4.37
C ALA A 31 -4.30 3.77 3.99
N ILE A 32 -2.97 3.66 4.03
CA ILE A 32 -2.23 2.43 3.72
C ILE A 32 -1.16 2.18 4.79
N GLY A 33 -0.98 0.92 5.18
CA GLY A 33 0.10 0.54 6.09
C GLY A 33 1.46 0.58 5.40
N CYS A 34 2.45 1.22 6.02
CA CYS A 34 3.84 1.24 5.56
C CYS A 34 4.71 0.42 6.50
N PHE A 35 5.42 -0.58 5.96
CA PHE A 35 6.27 -1.50 6.70
C PHE A 35 7.71 -1.38 6.17
N ARG A 36 8.66 -1.15 7.07
CA ARG A 36 10.07 -0.85 6.74
C ARG A 36 11.00 -1.32 7.85
N PRO A 37 12.30 -1.53 7.59
CA PRO A 37 13.24 -1.92 8.63
C PRO A 37 13.24 -0.95 9.81
N PRO A 38 13.42 -1.42 11.05
CA PRO A 38 13.78 -2.80 11.43
C PRO A 38 12.58 -3.76 11.57
N SER A 39 11.34 -3.31 11.38
CA SER A 39 10.16 -4.16 11.64
C SER A 39 9.85 -5.20 10.57
N VAL A 40 10.53 -5.14 9.42
CA VAL A 40 10.53 -6.18 8.38
C VAL A 40 11.90 -6.87 8.36
N PRO A 41 12.01 -8.12 8.86
CA PRO A 41 13.30 -8.81 8.98
C PRO A 41 14.02 -9.06 7.64
N ASP A 42 13.27 -9.13 6.54
CA ASP A 42 13.83 -9.33 5.19
C ASP A 42 14.44 -8.05 4.59
N GLY A 43 14.40 -6.92 5.30
CA GLY A 43 14.97 -5.65 4.84
C GLY A 43 14.13 -4.91 3.78
N VAL A 44 13.07 -5.53 3.24
CA VAL A 44 12.34 -5.00 2.09
C VAL A 44 11.14 -4.18 2.53
N SER A 45 11.21 -2.87 2.30
CA SER A 45 10.10 -1.96 2.59
C SER A 45 8.92 -2.19 1.65
N ARG A 46 7.69 -2.07 2.16
CA ARG A 46 6.46 -2.33 1.41
C ARG A 46 5.27 -1.53 1.94
N LEU A 47 4.33 -1.27 1.05
CA LEU A 47 2.97 -0.91 1.41
C LEU A 47 2.14 -2.18 1.58
N ARG A 48 1.32 -2.24 2.64
CA ARG A 48 0.39 -3.34 2.91
C ARG A 48 -1.04 -2.87 2.69
N LEU A 49 -1.64 -3.36 1.62
CA LEU A 49 -3.03 -3.12 1.28
C LEU A 49 -3.89 -4.17 1.97
N THR A 50 -4.92 -3.74 2.69
CA THR A 50 -5.87 -4.65 3.33
C THR A 50 -7.26 -4.39 2.75
N ALA A 51 -7.81 -5.38 2.06
CA ALA A 51 -9.17 -5.31 1.55
C ALA A 51 -10.19 -5.58 2.67
N ARG A 52 -11.37 -4.95 2.58
CA ARG A 52 -12.51 -5.22 3.46
C ARG A 52 -13.66 -5.76 2.62
N ALA A 53 -14.50 -6.58 3.23
CA ALA A 53 -15.65 -7.18 2.54
C ALA A 53 -16.74 -6.17 2.12
N ASP A 54 -16.73 -4.97 2.70
CA ASP A 54 -17.69 -3.90 2.42
C ASP A 54 -17.19 -2.87 1.39
N LEU A 55 -16.03 -3.12 0.76
CA LEU A 55 -15.56 -2.28 -0.32
C LEU A 55 -16.33 -2.58 -1.62
N THR A 56 -16.81 -1.53 -2.27
CA THR A 56 -17.37 -1.63 -3.62
C THR A 56 -16.25 -1.70 -4.66
N GLU A 57 -16.56 -2.23 -5.85
CA GLU A 57 -15.61 -2.24 -6.98
C GLU A 57 -15.06 -0.85 -7.28
N GLY A 58 -15.93 0.17 -7.33
CA GLY A 58 -15.49 1.56 -7.56
C GLY A 58 -14.59 2.13 -6.47
N GLN A 59 -14.72 1.70 -5.21
CA GLN A 59 -13.78 2.07 -4.15
C GLN A 59 -12.42 1.40 -4.33
N ILE A 60 -12.41 0.14 -4.78
CA ILE A 60 -11.18 -0.59 -5.09
C ILE A 60 -10.47 0.07 -6.27
N ASP A 61 -11.18 0.37 -7.37
CA ASP A 61 -10.62 1.02 -8.55
C ASP A 61 -10.00 2.37 -8.20
N ARG A 62 -10.72 3.19 -7.40
CA ARG A 62 -10.18 4.46 -6.91
C ARG A 62 -8.92 4.25 -6.08
N ALA A 63 -8.90 3.27 -5.18
CA ALA A 63 -7.72 3.00 -4.37
C ALA A 63 -6.51 2.58 -5.22
N VAL A 64 -6.72 1.68 -6.19
CA VAL A 64 -5.68 1.23 -7.13
C VAL A 64 -5.14 2.40 -7.96
N GLY A 65 -6.03 3.28 -8.45
CA GLY A 65 -5.65 4.50 -9.18
C GLY A 65 -4.75 5.40 -8.34
N ILE A 66 -5.17 5.74 -7.11
CA ILE A 66 -4.37 6.56 -6.19
C ILE A 66 -3.00 5.92 -5.93
N ILE A 67 -2.96 4.61 -5.66
CA ILE A 67 -1.68 3.91 -5.39
C ILE A 67 -0.75 4.00 -6.59
N GLY A 68 -1.26 3.79 -7.80
CA GLY A 68 -0.49 3.86 -9.05
C GLY A 68 0.02 5.27 -9.34
N GLU A 69 -0.84 6.28 -9.24
CA GLU A 69 -0.51 7.69 -9.49
C GLU A 69 0.51 8.27 -8.50
N ARG A 70 0.48 7.81 -7.24
CA ARG A 70 1.37 8.30 -6.18
C ARG A 70 2.66 7.48 -6.03
N ARG A 71 2.89 6.51 -6.90
CA ARG A 71 4.08 5.66 -6.84
C ARG A 71 5.35 6.50 -7.07
N PRO A 72 6.36 6.40 -6.19
CA PRO A 72 7.63 7.10 -6.34
C PRO A 72 8.52 6.47 -7.41
#